data_AF-A0A7D5N4N5-F1
#
_entry.id   AF-A0A7D5N4N5-F1
#
_cell.length_a   1.000
_cell.length_b   1.000
_cell.length_c   1.000
_cell.angle_alpha   90.00
_cell.angle_beta   90.00
_cell.angle_gamma   90.00
#
_symmetry.space_group_name_H-M   'P 1'
#
loop_
_entity.id
_entity.type
_entity.pdbx_description
1 polymer ?
#
loop_
_entity_poly.entity_id
_entity_poly.type
_entity_poly.pdbx_seq_one_letter_code
_entity_poly.pdbx_strand_id
1 'polypeptide(L)' 'MEPGVFGLYSGDINQDGVIDGLDYNDWEVDNNSFGSGYLATDLNGDGIVDGLDFLLWETNNNSFIGSVTP' A
#
# COMPACT_ATOMS: atom_id res chain seq x y z
N MET A 1 -5.38 -11.05 13.41
CA MET A 1 -4.15 -10.80 14.18
C MET A 1 -4.32 -11.43 15.55
N GLU A 2 -3.38 -12.26 15.97
CA GLU A 2 -3.41 -12.89 17.31
C GLU A 2 -3.04 -11.89 18.41
N PRO A 3 -3.46 -12.11 19.68
CA PRO A 3 -3.05 -11.26 20.79
C PRO A 3 -1.53 -11.15 20.91
N GLY A 4 -1.02 -9.91 21.01
CA GLY A 4 0.42 -9.63 21.12
C GLY A 4 1.16 -9.55 19.79
N VAL A 5 0.48 -9.73 18.66
CA VAL A 5 1.04 -9.48 17.32
C VAL A 5 0.60 -8.10 16.84
N PHE A 6 1.56 -7.29 16.41
CA PHE A 6 1.33 -5.96 15.86
C PHE A 6 1.74 -5.93 14.39
N GLY A 7 1.07 -5.09 13.62
CA GLY A 7 1.30 -4.93 12.19
C GLY A 7 1.10 -3.47 11.82
N LEU A 8 1.75 -3.07 10.73
CA LEU A 8 1.55 -1.78 10.10
C LEU A 8 0.64 -1.98 8.88
N TYR A 9 -0.15 -0.96 8.56
CA TYR A 9 -0.87 -0.92 7.29
C TYR A 9 0.11 -0.51 6.18
N SER A 10 0.03 -1.17 5.03
CA SER A 10 0.71 -0.77 3.80
C SER A 10 -0.23 0.05 2.91
N GLY A 11 0.32 0.86 2.01
CA GLY A 11 -0.46 1.59 1.01
C GLY A 11 -0.34 3.12 1.06
N ASP A 12 0.30 3.69 2.08
CA ASP A 12 0.72 5.11 2.10
C ASP A 12 2.05 5.19 1.33
N ILE A 13 1.95 5.25 0.01
CA ILE A 13 3.05 5.14 -0.95
C ILE A 13 3.75 6.50 -1.05
N ASN A 14 2.97 7.58 -1.09
CA ASN A 14 3.49 8.94 -1.22
C ASN A 14 4.01 9.52 0.13
N GLN A 15 3.77 8.81 1.23
CA GLN A 15 4.21 9.14 2.59
C GLN A 15 3.61 10.43 3.17
N ASP A 16 2.38 10.77 2.78
CA ASP A 16 1.67 11.94 3.31
C ASP A 16 0.89 11.65 4.61
N GLY A 17 0.88 10.40 5.04
CA GLY A 17 0.27 9.95 6.28
C GLY A 17 -1.18 9.52 6.13
N VAL A 18 -1.74 9.49 4.92
CA VAL A 18 -3.08 8.99 4.63
C VAL A 18 -3.01 8.01 3.47
N ILE A 19 -3.73 6.89 3.57
CA ILE A 19 -3.87 5.96 2.44
C ILE A 19 -5.04 6.44 1.59
N ASP A 20 -4.76 7.07 0.45
CA ASP A 20 -5.78 7.64 -0.43
C ASP A 20 -5.44 7.58 -1.93
N GLY A 21 -6.31 8.15 -2.76
CA GLY A 21 -6.20 8.12 -4.23
C GLY A 21 -4.93 8.74 -4.81
N LEU A 22 -4.15 9.51 -4.04
CA LEU A 22 -2.86 10.03 -4.47
C LEU A 22 -1.79 8.92 -4.51
N ASP A 23 -1.87 7.93 -3.62
CA ASP A 23 -0.99 6.75 -3.61
C ASP A 23 -1.22 5.85 -4.84
N TYR A 24 -2.48 5.76 -5.29
CA TYR A 24 -2.87 4.91 -6.42
C TYR A 24 -2.11 5.25 -7.70
N ASN A 25 -1.76 6.53 -7.91
CA ASN A 25 -1.07 6.96 -9.13
C ASN A 25 0.31 6.29 -9.25
N ASP A 26 1.04 6.17 -8.13
CA ASP A 26 2.37 5.56 -8.12
C ASP A 26 2.26 4.04 -8.35
N TRP A 27 1.30 3.38 -7.70
CA TRP A 27 1.03 1.97 -7.93
C TRP A 27 0.61 1.69 -9.39
N GLU A 28 -0.27 2.51 -9.97
CA GLU A 28 -0.74 2.34 -11.35
C GLU A 28 0.41 2.44 -12.37
N VAL A 29 1.36 3.36 -12.15
CA VAL A 29 2.54 3.50 -13.01
C VAL A 29 3.41 2.25 -12.98
N ASP A 30 3.70 1.73 -11.79
CA ASP A 30 4.56 0.55 -11.62
C ASP A 30 3.87 -0.73 -12.10
N ASN A 31 2.59 -0.92 -11.80
CA ASN A 31 1.80 -2.05 -12.30
C ASN A 31 1.75 -2.08 -13.84
N ASN A 32 1.51 -0.93 -14.48
CA ASN A 32 1.51 -0.82 -15.95
C ASN A 32 2.91 -1.02 -16.56
N SER A 33 3.96 -0.84 -15.77
CA SER A 33 5.36 -1.06 -16.17
C SER A 33 5.88 -2.46 -15.84
N PHE A 34 5.04 -3.34 -15.29
CA PHE A 34 5.42 -4.65 -14.75
C PHE A 34 6.57 -4.53 -13.73
N GLY A 35 6.45 -3.57 -12.82
CA GLY A 35 7.38 -3.33 -11.72
C GLY A 35 7.64 -4.61 -10.93
N SER A 36 8.90 -4.84 -10.55
CA SER A 36 9.31 -6.01 -9.79
C SER A 36 10.53 -5.71 -8.93
N GLY A 37 10.73 -6.53 -7.90
CA GLY A 37 11.73 -6.33 -6.86
C GLY A 37 11.19 -5.54 -5.68
N TYR A 38 12.08 -4.89 -4.93
CA TYR A 38 11.70 -4.15 -3.73
C TYR A 38 11.24 -2.74 -4.10
N LEU A 39 9.95 -2.58 -4.35
CA LEU A 39 9.30 -1.31 -4.67
C LEU A 39 8.31 -0.94 -3.57
N ALA A 40 8.08 0.35 -3.36
CA ALA A 40 7.08 0.82 -2.38
C ALA A 40 5.63 0.42 -2.77
N THR A 41 5.44 0.10 -4.05
CA THR A 41 4.19 -0.31 -4.68
C THR A 41 3.95 -1.82 -4.63
N ASP A 42 4.95 -2.63 -4.23
CA ASP A 42 4.80 -4.06 -3.90
C ASP A 42 4.34 -4.17 -2.43
N LEU A 43 3.02 -4.06 -2.24
CA LEU A 43 2.40 -3.91 -0.93
C LEU A 43 2.28 -5.22 -0.18
N ASN A 44 2.29 -6.35 -0.90
CA ASN A 44 2.24 -7.69 -0.33
C ASN A 44 3.64 -8.28 -0.11
N GLY A 45 4.68 -7.72 -0.76
CA GLY A 45 6.07 -8.09 -0.62
C GLY A 45 6.50 -9.35 -1.37
N ASP A 46 5.77 -9.77 -2.42
CA ASP A 46 6.06 -10.97 -3.21
C ASP A 46 7.06 -10.74 -4.34
N GLY A 47 7.47 -9.49 -4.55
CA GLY A 47 8.46 -9.05 -5.52
C GLY A 47 7.88 -8.67 -6.88
N ILE A 48 6.56 -8.57 -7.03
CA ILE A 48 5.88 -8.15 -8.25
C ILE A 48 4.82 -7.12 -7.89
N VAL A 49 4.77 -6.01 -8.63
CA VAL A 49 3.68 -5.03 -8.49
C VAL A 49 2.50 -5.49 -9.34
N ASP A 50 1.45 -5.99 -8.71
CA ASP A 50 0.27 -6.52 -9.40
C ASP A 50 -1.07 -6.29 -8.66
N GLY A 51 -2.15 -6.86 -9.21
CA GLY A 51 -3.50 -6.67 -8.68
C GLY A 51 -3.71 -7.18 -7.25
N LEU A 52 -2.85 -8.04 -6.71
CA LEU A 52 -2.93 -8.48 -5.31
C LEU A 52 -2.50 -7.37 -4.35
N ASP A 53 -1.58 -6.49 -4.74
CA ASP A 53 -1.23 -5.29 -3.99
C ASP A 53 -2.41 -4.32 -3.91
N PHE A 54 -3.10 -4.14 -5.04
CA PHE A 54 -4.26 -3.25 -5.12
C PHE A 54 -5.35 -3.63 -4.13
N LEU A 55 -5.59 -4.92 -3.88
CA LEU A 55 -6.59 -5.38 -2.90
C LEU A 55 -6.25 -4.93 -1.47
N LEU A 56 -4.96 -4.85 -1.12
CA LEU A 56 -4.51 -4.33 0.18
C LEU A 56 -4.73 -2.83 0.28
N TRP A 57 -4.33 -2.08 -0.75
CA TRP A 57 -4.52 -0.63 -0.81
C TRP A 57 -6.00 -0.26 -0.77
N GLU A 58 -6.85 -0.89 -1.60
CA GLU A 58 -8.29 -0.60 -1.68
C GLU A 58 -8.98 -0.83 -0.33
N THR A 59 -8.64 -1.92 0.37
CA THR A 59 -9.20 -2.22 1.69
C THR A 59 -8.84 -1.14 2.71
N ASN A 60 -7.60 -0.66 2.69
CA ASN A 60 -7.10 0.35 3.63
C ASN A 60 -7.66 1.74 3.32
N ASN A 61 -7.71 2.14 2.06
CA ASN A 61 -8.34 3.38 1.60
C ASN A 61 -9.84 3.42 1.99
N ASN A 62 -10.58 2.33 1.73
CA ASN A 62 -12.00 2.24 2.11
C ASN A 62 -12.23 2.22 3.63
N SER A 63 -11.19 1.90 4.41
CA SER A 63 -11.22 1.94 5.87
C SER A 63 -10.72 3.27 6.45
N PHE A 64 -10.37 4.24 5.60
CA PHE A 64 -9.81 5.55 5.97
C PHE A 64 -8.59 5.43 6.90
N ILE A 65 -7.70 4.48 6.58
CA ILE A 65 -6.47 4.30 7.36
C ILE A 65 -5.55 5.50 7.12
N GLY A 66 -5.09 6.08 8.21
CA GLY A 66 -4.12 7.17 8.21
C GLY A 66 -3.44 7.29 9.57
N SER A 67 -2.39 8.10 9.61
CA SER A 67 -1.63 8.40 10.80
C SER A 67 -2.10 9.72 11.42
N VAL A 68 -2.00 9.81 12.75
CA VAL A 68 -2.20 11.06 13.47
C VAL A 68 -0.87 11.40 14.14
N THR A 69 -0.26 12.48 13.68
CA THR A 69 0.99 12.99 14.24
C THR A 69 0.73 14.16 15.20
N PRO A 70 1.57 14.36 16.24
CA PRO A 70 1.45 15.49 17.17
C PRO A 70 1.54 16.87 16.52
#